data_AF-A0A4S8KII6-F1
#
_entry.id   AF-A0A4S8KII6-F1
#
_cell.length_a   1.000
_cell.length_b   1.000
_cell.length_c   1.000
_cell.angle_alpha   90.00
_cell.angle_beta   90.00
_cell.angle_gamma   90.00
#
_symmetry.space_group_name_H-M   'P 1'
#
loop_
_entity.id
_entity.type
_entity.pdbx_description
1 polymer ?
#
loop_
_entity_poly.entity_id
_entity_poly.type
_entity_poly.pdbx_seq_one_letter_code
_entity_poly.pdbx_strand_id
1 'polypeptide(L)'
;MKHNFALVDGLKAIATKKGITSAQLCLAWIISLGPTMVPLPGSSKATRALENLAAGDIVLTKEELKEISDLLAKHEVKGDRYFGMSDEQLHLWQ
;
A
#
# COMPACT_ATOMS: atom_id res chain seq x y z
N MET A 1 -9.20 -2.28 -16.73
CA MET A 1 -7.96 -2.67 -16.02
C MET A 1 -6.76 -1.74 -16.26
N LYS A 2 -6.50 -1.22 -17.48
CA LYS A 2 -5.26 -0.45 -17.76
C LYS A 2 -5.06 0.84 -16.94
N HIS A 3 -6.14 1.47 -16.47
CA HIS A 3 -6.07 2.77 -15.79
C HIS A 3 -5.16 2.76 -14.54
N ASN A 4 -5.34 1.76 -13.68
CA ASN A 4 -4.65 1.72 -12.39
C ASN A 4 -3.24 1.10 -12.51
N PHE A 5 -2.85 0.59 -13.68
CA PHE A 5 -1.51 0.00 -13.87
C PHE A 5 -0.41 1.05 -13.79
N ALA A 6 -0.66 2.29 -14.22
CA ALA A 6 0.31 3.37 -14.06
C ALA A 6 0.69 3.59 -12.58
N LEU A 7 -0.28 3.53 -11.67
CA LEU A 7 -0.04 3.60 -10.23
C LEU A 7 0.75 2.38 -9.73
N VAL A 8 0.35 1.18 -10.15
CA VAL A 8 1.04 -0.07 -9.77
C VAL A 8 2.51 -0.05 -10.23
N ASP A 9 2.77 0.40 -11.45
CA ASP A 9 4.11 0.45 -12.00
C ASP A 9 4.97 1.54 -11.34
N GLY A 10 4.39 2.68 -10.97
CA GLY A 10 5.06 3.68 -10.14
C GLY A 10 5.46 3.13 -8.76
N LEU A 11 4.55 2.43 -8.07
CA LEU A 11 4.86 1.80 -6.77
C LEU A 11 5.93 0.71 -6.90
N LYS A 12 5.91 -0.07 -7.99
CA LYS A 12 6.99 -1.03 -8.28
C LYS A 12 8.34 -0.34 -8.48
N ALA A 13 8.39 0.81 -9.13
CA ALA A 13 9.63 1.55 -9.33
C ALA A 13 10.21 2.02 -7.99
N ILE A 14 9.37 2.54 -7.09
CA ILE A 14 9.78 2.93 -5.72
C ILE A 14 10.31 1.72 -4.95
N ALA A 15 9.58 0.60 -4.98
CA ALA A 15 10.00 -0.63 -4.30
C ALA A 15 11.34 -1.15 -4.82
N THR A 16 11.51 -1.14 -6.15
CA THR A 16 12.74 -1.57 -6.83
C THR A 16 13.92 -0.69 -6.46
N LYS A 17 13.73 0.64 -6.44
CA LYS A 17 14.75 1.63 -6.04
C LYS A 17 15.25 1.40 -4.60
N LYS A 18 14.35 1.00 -3.69
CA LYS A 18 14.68 0.66 -2.30
C LYS A 18 15.21 -0.77 -2.13
N GLY A 19 15.03 -1.64 -3.11
CA GLY A 19 15.46 -3.05 -3.07
C GLY A 19 14.50 -3.98 -2.31
N ILE A 20 13.21 -3.64 -2.26
CA ILE A 20 12.18 -4.40 -1.54
C ILE A 20 11.05 -4.81 -2.48
N THR A 21 10.17 -5.72 -2.04
CA THR A 21 9.00 -6.09 -2.84
C THR A 21 7.89 -5.04 -2.76
N SER A 22 7.00 -4.99 -3.75
CA SER A 22 5.84 -4.08 -3.70
C SER A 22 4.90 -4.38 -2.52
N ALA A 23 4.82 -5.65 -2.09
CA ALA A 23 4.06 -6.03 -0.90
C ALA A 23 4.69 -5.43 0.36
N GLN A 24 6.02 -5.54 0.49
CA GLN A 24 6.78 -4.93 1.57
C GLN A 24 6.64 -3.40 1.60
N LEU A 25 6.74 -2.74 0.44
CA LEU A 25 6.54 -1.29 0.34
C LEU A 25 5.16 -0.88 0.85
N CYS A 26 4.11 -1.59 0.45
CA CYS A 26 2.74 -1.30 0.85
C CYS A 26 2.54 -1.48 2.36
N LEU A 27 3.05 -2.57 2.93
CA LEU A 27 2.95 -2.84 4.37
C LEU A 27 3.74 -1.82 5.19
N ALA A 28 4.97 -1.51 4.80
CA ALA A 28 5.79 -0.49 5.44
C ALA A 28 5.13 0.90 5.39
N TRP A 29 4.48 1.22 4.26
CA TRP A 29 3.71 2.45 4.14
C TRP A 29 2.52 2.47 5.11
N ILE A 30 1.73 1.40 5.22
CA ILE A 30 0.63 1.33 6.19
C ILE A 30 1.13 1.53 7.62
N ILE A 31 2.21 0.84 8.01
CA ILE A 31 2.81 0.95 9.34
C ILE A 31 3.27 2.40 9.61
N SER A 32 3.79 3.10 8.60
CA SER A 32 4.23 4.49 8.74
C SER A 32 3.11 5.50 9.01
N LEU A 33 1.83 5.14 8.75
CA LEU A 33 0.69 6.04 8.94
C LEU A 33 0.36 6.31 10.42
N GLY A 34 0.90 5.54 11.36
CA GLY A 34 0.78 5.83 12.77
C GLY A 34 1.20 4.68 13.69
N PRO A 35 1.47 4.96 14.97
CA PRO A 35 1.94 3.95 15.93
C PRO A 35 0.94 2.83 16.20
N THR A 36 -0.35 3.05 15.88
CA THR A 36 -1.44 2.07 16.05
C THR A 36 -1.79 1.34 14.75
N MET A 37 -1.04 1.56 13.66
CA MET A 37 -1.30 0.93 12.36
C MET A 37 -0.59 -0.42 12.28
N VAL A 38 -1.34 -1.49 12.54
CA VAL A 38 -0.85 -2.88 12.49
C VAL A 38 -1.54 -3.61 11.33
N PRO A 39 -0.90 -3.76 10.16
CA PRO A 39 -1.49 -4.50 9.06
C PRO A 39 -1.57 -6.00 9.40
N LEU A 40 -2.66 -6.65 8.99
CA LEU A 40 -2.89 -8.09 9.18
C LEU A 40 -2.89 -8.84 7.83
N PRO A 41 -1.75 -8.92 7.13
CA PRO A 41 -1.70 -9.53 5.82
C PRO A 41 -1.84 -11.06 5.90
N GLY A 42 -2.90 -11.60 5.32
CA GLY A 42 -3.09 -13.04 5.15
C GLY A 42 -2.33 -13.59 3.93
N SER A 43 -1.74 -14.78 4.07
CA SER A 43 -1.16 -15.53 2.94
C SER A 43 -1.26 -17.03 3.20
N SER A 44 -1.63 -17.80 2.18
CA SER A 44 -1.57 -19.28 2.21
C SER A 44 -0.18 -19.85 1.92
N LYS A 45 0.77 -19.01 1.47
CA LYS A 45 2.15 -19.41 1.16
C LYS A 45 3.08 -18.94 2.26
N ALA A 46 3.82 -19.88 2.86
CA ALA A 46 4.79 -19.60 3.93
C ALA A 46 5.86 -18.58 3.52
N THR A 47 6.39 -18.68 2.30
CA THR A 47 7.39 -17.74 1.78
C THR A 47 6.88 -16.30 1.73
N ARG A 48 5.59 -16.10 1.42
CA ARG A 48 4.96 -14.77 1.40
C ARG A 48 4.65 -14.26 2.81
N ALA A 49 4.32 -15.15 3.75
CA ALA A 49 4.16 -14.77 5.14
C ALA A 49 5.49 -14.22 5.71
N LEU A 50 6.61 -14.89 5.42
CA LEU A 50 7.94 -14.42 5.81
C LEU A 50 8.32 -13.09 5.12
N GLU A 51 8.04 -12.95 3.82
CA GLU A 51 8.26 -11.70 3.09
C GLU A 51 7.47 -10.52 3.71
N ASN A 52 6.20 -10.74 4.04
CA ASN A 52 5.32 -9.74 4.65
C ASN A 52 5.78 -9.38 6.07
N LEU A 53 6.23 -10.36 6.85
CA LEU A 53 6.76 -10.13 8.21
C LEU A 53 7.97 -9.20 8.18
N ALA A 54 8.90 -9.42 7.24
CA ALA A 54 10.08 -8.58 7.06
C ALA A 54 9.75 -7.11 6.68
N ALA A 55 8.50 -6.81 6.29
CA ALA A 55 8.09 -5.44 6.03
C ALA A 55 8.05 -4.57 7.31
N GLY A 56 7.90 -5.19 8.48
CA GLY A 56 7.86 -4.48 9.76
C GLY A 56 9.19 -3.80 10.13
N ASP A 57 10.30 -4.28 9.57
CA ASP A 57 11.64 -3.73 9.81
C ASP A 57 12.00 -2.60 8.82
N ILE A 58 11.14 -2.33 7.84
CA ILE A 58 11.41 -1.36 6.78
C ILE A 58 10.95 0.03 7.23
N VAL A 59 11.92 0.94 7.36
CA VAL A 59 11.66 2.36 7.57
C VAL A 59 11.66 3.10 6.24
N LEU A 60 10.54 3.77 5.94
CA LEU A 60 10.43 4.68 4.80
C LEU A 60 10.92 6.07 5.21
N THR A 61 11.78 6.64 4.38
CA THR A 61 12.26 8.02 4.52
C THR A 61 11.15 9.02 4.19
N LYS A 62 11.32 10.27 4.61
CA LYS A 62 10.34 11.34 4.30
C LYS A 62 10.20 11.54 2.80
N GLU A 63 11.30 11.39 2.06
CA GLU A 63 11.37 11.52 0.61
C GLU A 63 10.60 10.38 -0.07
N GLU A 64 10.75 9.15 0.40
CA GLU A 64 10.00 7.99 -0.12
C GLU A 64 8.50 8.11 0.19
N LEU A 65 8.14 8.54 1.41
CA LEU A 65 6.75 8.79 1.77
C LEU A 65 6.12 9.88 0.89
N LYS A 66 6.87 10.96 0.64
CA LYS A 66 6.43 12.02 -0.27
C LYS A 66 6.27 11.49 -1.70
N GLU A 67 7.21 10.68 -2.19
CA GLU A 67 7.16 10.06 -3.52
C GLU A 67 5.90 9.20 -3.68
N ILE A 68 5.55 8.41 -2.66
CA ILE A 68 4.32 7.61 -2.63
C ILE A 68 3.07 8.51 -2.63
N SER A 69 3.03 9.54 -1.78
CA SER A 69 1.89 10.47 -1.70
C SER A 69 1.67 11.23 -3.01
N ASP A 70 2.73 11.74 -3.64
CA ASP A 70 2.66 12.44 -4.92
C ASP A 70 2.15 11.50 -6.03
N LEU A 71 2.60 10.24 -6.03
CA LEU A 71 2.15 9.25 -7.00
C LEU A 71 0.66 8.93 -6.84
N LEU A 72 0.19 8.74 -5.61
CA LEU A 72 -1.23 8.52 -5.32
C LEU A 72 -2.11 9.71 -5.72
N ALA A 73 -1.65 10.94 -5.44
CA ALA A 73 -2.38 12.16 -5.81
C ALA A 73 -2.47 12.36 -7.34
N LYS A 74 -1.44 11.93 -8.08
CA LYS A 74 -1.39 12.06 -9.55
C LYS A 74 -2.27 11.04 -10.27
N HIS A 75 -2.55 9.89 -9.65
CA HIS A 75 -3.28 8.79 -10.28
C HIS A 75 -4.61 8.56 -9.59
N GLU A 76 -5.69 9.07 -10.19
CA GLU A 76 -7.05 8.73 -9.77
C GLU A 76 -7.25 7.20 -9.83
N VAL A 77 -7.75 6.62 -8.75
CA VAL A 77 -8.09 5.19 -8.73
C VAL A 77 -9.48 5.02 -9.34
N LYS A 78 -9.57 4.30 -10.46
CA LYS A 78 -10.87 3.98 -11.08
C LYS A 78 -11.41 2.63 -10.63
N GLY A 79 -12.69 2.63 -10.32
CA GLY A 79 -13.46 1.46 -9.87
C GLY A 79 -14.07 1.70 -8.50
N ASP A 80 -15.29 1.22 -8.31
CA ASP A 80 -15.99 1.36 -7.04
C ASP A 80 -15.46 0.35 -6.02
N ARG A 81 -15.43 0.76 -4.74
CA ARG A 81 -15.31 -0.17 -3.62
C ARG A 81 -16.72 -0.46 -3.09
N TYR A 82 -16.94 -1.67 -2.60
CA TYR A 82 -18.21 -2.09 -1.97
C TYR A 82 -19.47 -1.73 -2.78
N PHE A 83 -19.50 -2.16 -4.05
CA PHE A 83 -20.66 -1.98 -4.93
C PHE A 83 -21.10 -0.51 -5.15
N GLY A 84 -20.19 0.45 -4.97
CA GLY A 84 -20.50 1.88 -5.18
C GLY A 84 -21.24 2.53 -4.02
N MET A 85 -21.31 1.86 -2.87
CA MET A 85 -21.87 2.41 -1.65
C MET A 85 -20.89 3.39 -1.00
N SER A 86 -21.39 4.51 -0.46
CA SER A 86 -20.57 5.47 0.28
C SER A 86 -20.11 4.91 1.63
N ASP A 87 -19.03 5.47 2.19
CA ASP A 87 -18.54 5.10 3.52
C ASP A 87 -19.62 5.23 4.61
N GLU A 88 -20.49 6.23 4.45
CA GLU A 88 -21.66 6.49 5.30
C GLU A 88 -22.70 5.36 5.21
N GLN A 89 -22.98 4.86 4.01
CA GLN A 89 -23.87 3.72 3.79
C GLN A 89 -23.29 2.41 4.31
N LEU A 90 -21.97 2.32 4.42
CA LEU A 90 -21.25 1.13 4.87
C LEU A 90 -20.92 1.18 6.37
N HIS A 91 -21.26 2.27 7.05
CA HIS A 91 -20.86 2.56 8.44
C HIS A 91 -19.35 2.36 8.68
N LEU A 92 -18.53 2.66 7.66
CA LEU A 92 -17.09 2.56 7.76
C LEU A 92 -16.58 3.82 8.48
N TRP A 93 -15.98 3.62 9.66
CA TRP A 93 -15.29 4.64 10.47
C TRP A 93 -16.07 5.95 10.70
N GLN A 94 -17.24 5.84 11.33
CA GLN A 94 -17.89 6.95 12.07
C GLN A 94 -17.21 7.15 13.43
#